data_AF-A0A4Y2H8H2-F1
#
_entry.id   AF-A0A4Y2H8H2-F1
#
_cell.length_a   1.000
_cell.length_b   1.000
_cell.length_c   1.000
_cell.angle_alpha   90.00
_cell.angle_beta   90.00
_cell.angle_gamma   90.00
#
_symmetry.space_group_name_H-M   'P 1'
#
loop_
_entity.id
_entity.type
_entity.pdbx_description
1 polymer ?
#
loop_
_entity_poly.entity_id
_entity_poly.type
_entity_poly.pdbx_seq_one_letter_code
_entity_poly.pdbx_strand_id
1 'polypeptide(L)'
;MIAPGNINTDRMVYYNRELFEGLGNMTEALLFIHAFMGCDKTSALYRKGKISGFKKKQNDHEMQKVVDIFNISNASQDSVAATGKQIIVHFYGGKRSDGLDKNQIQEIYPDRW
;
A
#
# COMPACT_ATOMS: atom_id res chain seq x y z
N MET A 1 12.40 37.39 12.40
CA MET A 1 12.39 36.46 13.55
C MET A 1 10.95 36.05 13.79
N ILE A 2 10.62 34.76 13.63
CA ILE A 2 9.28 34.23 13.92
C ILE A 2 9.34 33.71 15.35
N ALA A 3 8.48 34.23 16.24
CA ALA A 3 8.36 33.70 17.60
C ALA A 3 7.85 32.25 17.53
N PRO A 4 8.40 31.33 18.34
CA PRO A 4 7.90 29.96 18.37
C PRO A 4 6.45 29.98 18.87
N GLY A 5 5.53 29.66 17.98
CA GLY A 5 4.13 29.45 18.33
C GLY A 5 4.05 28.33 19.36
N ASN A 6 3.26 28.55 20.41
CA ASN A 6 3.02 27.58 21.47
C ASN A 6 2.10 26.49 20.90
N ILE A 7 2.65 25.56 20.12
CA ILE A 7 1.89 24.43 19.56
C ILE A 7 1.71 23.43 20.71
N ASN A 8 0.57 23.52 21.38
CA ASN A 8 0.13 22.49 22.31
C ASN A 8 -0.22 21.24 21.49
N THR A 9 0.80 20.44 21.16
CA THR A 9 0.60 19.13 20.52
C THR A 9 0.16 18.20 21.63
N ASP A 10 -1.15 18.11 21.84
CA ASP A 10 -1.74 17.07 22.65
C ASP A 10 -1.27 15.73 22.07
N ARG A 11 -0.33 15.07 22.75
CA ARG A 11 0.31 13.87 22.23
C ARG A 11 -0.70 12.74 22.34
N MET A 12 -1.38 12.45 21.24
CA MET A 12 -2.27 11.29 21.14
C MET A 12 -1.44 10.01 21.31
N VAL A 13 -1.67 9.30 22.41
CA VAL A 13 -1.10 7.97 22.65
C VAL A 13 -2.09 6.94 22.13
N TYR A 14 -1.66 6.11 21.20
CA TYR A 14 -2.46 5.01 20.68
C TYR A 14 -1.99 3.69 21.29
N TYR A 15 -2.92 2.90 21.84
CA TYR A 15 -2.63 1.56 22.31
C TYR A 15 -2.73 0.58 21.14
N ASN A 16 -1.63 -0.15 20.89
CA ASN A 16 -1.57 -1.15 19.82
C ASN A 16 -2.74 -2.14 19.89
N ARG A 17 -3.14 -2.54 21.11
CA ARG A 17 -4.27 -3.45 21.30
C ARG A 17 -5.58 -2.91 20.71
N GLU A 18 -5.97 -1.70 21.11
CA GLU A 18 -7.21 -1.05 20.63
C GLU A 18 -7.17 -0.82 19.12
N LEU A 19 -6.00 -0.45 18.58
CA LEU A 19 -5.80 -0.31 17.14
C LEU A 19 -6.00 -1.65 16.41
N PHE A 20 -5.41 -2.73 16.91
CA PHE A 20 -5.53 -4.05 16.28
C PHE A 20 -6.95 -4.61 16.40
N GLU A 21 -7.62 -4.40 17.54
CA GLU A 21 -9.03 -4.74 17.73
C GLU A 21 -9.93 -3.96 16.77
N GLY A 22 -9.72 -2.66 16.62
CA GLY A 22 -10.48 -1.82 15.70
C GLY A 22 -10.21 -2.11 14.22
N LEU A 23 -9.03 -2.61 13.87
CA LEU A 23 -8.68 -2.98 12.50
C LEU A 23 -9.16 -4.39 12.13
N GLY A 24 -9.31 -5.31 13.08
CA GLY A 24 -9.75 -6.67 12.83
C GLY A 24 -8.90 -7.36 11.76
N ASN A 25 -9.55 -7.86 10.71
CA ASN A 25 -8.89 -8.54 9.57
C ASN A 25 -7.96 -7.63 8.74
N MET A 26 -8.01 -6.31 8.92
CA MET A 26 -7.09 -5.39 8.26
C MET A 26 -5.70 -5.40 8.89
N THR A 27 -5.57 -5.91 10.12
CA THR A 27 -4.29 -6.01 10.83
C THR A 27 -3.25 -6.79 10.05
N GLU A 28 -3.64 -7.91 9.43
CA GLU A 28 -2.75 -8.76 8.63
C GLU A 28 -2.20 -8.02 7.41
N ALA A 29 -2.98 -7.07 6.86
CA ALA A 29 -2.60 -6.30 5.67
C ALA A 29 -1.74 -5.08 6.00
N LEU A 30 -1.59 -4.71 7.27
CA LEU A 30 -0.98 -3.44 7.69
C LEU A 30 0.47 -3.33 7.21
N LEU A 31 1.27 -4.37 7.44
CA LEU A 31 2.69 -4.40 7.06
C LEU A 31 2.85 -4.40 5.53
N PHE A 32 2.05 -5.20 4.84
CA PHE A 32 2.00 -5.19 3.37
C PHE A 32 1.67 -3.80 2.83
N ILE A 33 0.60 -3.15 3.30
CA ILE A 33 0.19 -1.82 2.86
C ILE A 33 1.28 -0.78 3.18
N HIS A 34 1.89 -0.85 4.36
CA HIS A 34 2.96 0.08 4.76
C HIS A 34 4.18 -0.03 3.86
N ALA A 35 4.64 -1.25 3.57
CA ALA A 35 5.80 -1.49 2.73
C ALA A 35 5.51 -1.15 1.26
N PHE A 36 4.34 -1.58 0.76
CA PHE A 36 4.01 -1.54 -0.66
C PHE A 36 3.48 -0.18 -1.14
N MET A 37 2.72 0.51 -0.28
CA MET A 37 2.17 1.84 -0.59
C MET A 37 3.10 2.99 -0.18
N GLY A 38 4.32 2.66 0.22
CA GLY A 38 5.34 3.61 0.64
C GLY A 38 5.28 3.95 2.13
N CYS A 39 6.42 3.84 2.80
CA CYS A 39 6.67 4.38 4.13
C CYS A 39 7.50 5.66 4.04
N ASP A 40 7.94 6.21 5.17
CA ASP A 40 8.76 7.44 5.16
C ASP A 40 10.09 7.27 4.41
N LYS A 41 10.55 6.02 4.24
CA LYS A 41 11.79 5.67 3.53
C LYS A 41 11.58 5.07 2.14
N THR A 42 10.36 4.66 1.79
CA THR A 42 10.06 4.03 0.50
C THR A 42 9.01 4.83 -0.24
N SER A 43 9.25 5.09 -1.53
CA SER A 43 8.28 5.81 -2.34
C SER A 43 7.00 4.99 -2.49
N ALA A 44 5.86 5.69 -2.50
CA ALA A 44 4.58 5.11 -2.83
C ALA A 44 4.48 4.80 -4.33
N LEU A 45 3.57 3.90 -4.70
CA LEU A 45 3.17 3.73 -6.10
C LEU A 45 2.59 5.05 -6.65
N TYR A 46 2.88 5.35 -7.92
CA TYR A 46 2.45 6.59 -8.56
C TYR A 46 0.93 6.80 -8.44
N ARG A 47 0.53 7.94 -7.86
CA ARG A 47 -0.88 8.30 -7.60
C ARG A 47 -1.66 7.29 -6.71
N LYS A 48 -0.97 6.46 -5.93
CA LYS A 48 -1.57 5.48 -5.01
C LYS A 48 -0.94 5.62 -3.62
N GLY A 49 -1.65 6.25 -2.69
CA GLY A 49 -1.21 6.37 -1.28
C GLY A 49 -1.76 5.26 -0.37
N LYS A 50 -1.34 5.23 0.90
CA LYS A 50 -1.74 4.24 1.93
C LYS A 50 -3.25 4.00 1.97
N ILE A 51 -4.06 5.07 1.97
CA ILE A 51 -5.53 4.98 1.99
C ILE A 51 -6.08 4.16 0.80
N SER A 52 -5.45 4.26 -0.38
CA SER A 52 -5.89 3.49 -1.54
C SER A 52 -5.64 1.98 -1.38
N GLY A 53 -4.53 1.60 -0.74
CA GLY A 53 -4.24 0.22 -0.37
C GLY A 53 -5.24 -0.33 0.66
N PHE A 54 -5.55 0.47 1.68
CA PHE A 54 -6.58 0.13 2.67
C PHE A 54 -7.95 -0.12 2.03
N LYS A 55 -8.43 0.82 1.21
CA LYS A 55 -9.72 0.69 0.52
C LYS A 55 -9.73 -0.51 -0.42
N LYS A 56 -8.63 -0.75 -1.14
CA LYS A 56 -8.51 -1.90 -2.04
C LYS A 56 -8.63 -3.21 -1.25
N LYS A 57 -7.92 -3.36 -0.13
CA LYS A 57 -7.99 -4.56 0.72
C LYS A 57 -9.38 -4.78 1.34
N GLN A 58 -10.10 -3.71 1.70
CA GLN A 58 -11.47 -3.83 2.23
C GLN A 58 -12.46 -4.32 1.17
N ASN A 59 -12.32 -3.85 -0.08
CA ASN A 59 -13.31 -4.08 -1.12
C ASN A 59 -12.99 -5.27 -2.05
N ASP A 60 -11.81 -5.87 -1.91
CA ASP A 60 -11.30 -6.84 -2.88
C ASP A 60 -10.73 -8.07 -2.17
N HIS A 61 -11.51 -9.16 -2.18
CA HIS A 61 -11.12 -10.40 -1.51
C HIS A 61 -9.84 -11.02 -2.08
N GLU A 62 -9.49 -10.74 -3.34
CA GLU A 62 -8.23 -11.24 -3.93
C GLU A 62 -7.00 -10.60 -3.28
N MET A 63 -7.14 -9.44 -2.63
CA MET A 63 -6.08 -8.82 -1.85
C MET A 63 -5.68 -9.65 -0.63
N GLN A 64 -6.57 -10.49 -0.08
CA GLN A 64 -6.20 -11.35 1.05
C GLN A 64 -5.12 -12.34 0.64
N LYS A 65 -5.26 -12.99 -0.53
CA LYS A 65 -4.25 -13.93 -1.04
C LYS A 65 -2.88 -13.28 -1.22
N VAL A 66 -2.86 -12.01 -1.60
CA VAL A 66 -1.62 -11.23 -1.69
C VAL A 66 -1.03 -11.02 -0.31
N VAL A 67 -1.82 -10.53 0.64
CA VAL A 67 -1.40 -10.33 2.03
C VAL A 67 -0.85 -11.63 2.63
N ASP A 68 -1.52 -12.75 2.39
CA ASP A 68 -1.08 -14.06 2.88
C ASP A 68 0.32 -14.40 2.34
N ILE A 69 0.57 -14.26 1.04
CA ILE A 69 1.90 -14.53 0.44
C ILE A 69 2.99 -13.65 1.05
N PHE A 70 2.70 -12.35 1.26
CA PHE A 70 3.65 -11.42 1.87
C PHE A 70 3.91 -11.68 3.36
N ASN A 71 2.98 -12.35 4.05
CA ASN A 71 3.10 -12.72 5.46
C ASN A 71 3.72 -14.10 5.70
N ILE A 72 3.92 -14.92 4.66
CA ILE A 72 4.63 -16.21 4.77
C ILE A 72 6.12 -15.94 5.00
N SER A 73 6.64 -16.34 6.16
CA SER A 73 8.02 -16.08 6.58
C SER A 73 9.10 -16.70 5.68
N ASN A 74 8.77 -17.78 4.99
CA ASN A 74 9.65 -18.52 4.07
C ASN A 74 9.15 -18.49 2.62
N ALA A 75 8.40 -17.47 2.23
CA ALA A 75 7.95 -17.30 0.86
C ALA A 75 9.17 -17.22 -0.08
N SER A 76 9.10 -17.90 -1.23
CA SER A 76 10.16 -17.78 -2.22
C SER A 76 10.18 -16.37 -2.80
N GLN A 77 11.37 -15.87 -3.13
CA GLN A 77 11.51 -14.56 -3.77
C GLN A 77 10.70 -14.47 -5.07
N ASP A 78 10.64 -15.57 -5.83
CA ASP A 78 9.85 -15.66 -7.05
C ASP A 78 8.34 -15.53 -6.80
N SER A 79 7.81 -16.12 -5.73
CA SER A 79 6.38 -16.02 -5.41
C SER A 79 6.01 -14.61 -4.99
N VAL A 80 6.84 -13.98 -4.15
CA VAL A 80 6.67 -12.59 -3.71
C VAL A 80 6.76 -11.65 -4.91
N ALA A 81 7.75 -11.82 -5.79
CA ALA A 81 7.91 -11.01 -7.00
C ALA A 81 6.76 -11.20 -7.99
N ALA A 82 6.32 -12.43 -8.24
CA ALA A 82 5.18 -12.72 -9.11
C ALA A 82 3.90 -12.06 -8.57
N THR A 83 3.65 -12.20 -7.27
CA THR A 83 2.50 -11.59 -6.59
C THR A 83 2.57 -10.07 -6.60
N GLY A 84 3.77 -9.50 -6.35
CA GLY A 84 4.06 -8.08 -6.44
C GLY A 84 3.75 -7.50 -7.82
N LYS A 85 4.14 -8.18 -8.90
CA LYS A 85 3.81 -7.76 -10.27
C LYS A 85 2.30 -7.78 -10.51
N GLN A 86 1.61 -8.85 -10.11
CA GLN A 86 0.16 -8.96 -10.30
C GLN A 86 -0.59 -7.85 -9.55
N ILE A 87 -0.14 -7.50 -8.33
CA ILE A 87 -0.85 -6.49 -7.56
C ILE A 87 -0.64 -5.08 -8.10
N ILE A 88 0.52 -4.77 -8.69
CA ILE A 88 0.73 -3.49 -9.41
C ILE A 88 -0.29 -3.37 -10.55
N VAL A 89 -0.38 -4.39 -11.41
CA VAL A 89 -1.36 -4.43 -12.50
C VAL A 89 -2.78 -4.21 -11.98
N HIS A 90 -3.13 -4.88 -10.89
CA HIS A 90 -4.46 -4.80 -10.27
C HIS A 90 -4.77 -3.41 -9.68
N PHE A 91 -3.79 -2.72 -9.10
CA PHE A 91 -3.94 -1.35 -8.59
C PHE A 91 -4.22 -0.33 -9.70
N TYR A 92 -3.78 -0.60 -10.92
CA TYR A 92 -4.01 0.24 -12.10
C TYR A 92 -5.17 -0.25 -12.98
N GLY A 93 -5.94 -1.25 -12.52
CA GLY A 93 -7.15 -1.72 -13.19
C GLY A 93 -6.92 -2.73 -14.31
N GLY A 94 -5.71 -3.28 -14.44
CA GLY A 94 -5.41 -4.36 -15.36
C GLY A 94 -5.95 -5.71 -14.87
N LYS A 95 -6.01 -6.70 -15.77
CA LYS A 95 -6.44 -8.06 -15.48
C LYS A 95 -5.27 -8.91 -15.01
N ARG A 96 -5.55 -10.03 -14.32
CA ARG A 96 -4.51 -10.99 -13.87
C ARG A 96 -3.62 -11.53 -14.99
N SER A 97 -4.16 -11.66 -16.20
CA SER A 97 -3.42 -12.12 -17.38
C SER A 97 -2.54 -11.04 -18.00
N ASP A 98 -2.67 -9.79 -17.55
CA ASP A 98 -1.90 -8.69 -18.09
C ASP A 98 -0.52 -8.64 -17.40
N GLY A 99 0.51 -8.43 -18.22
CA GLY A 99 1.83 -8.11 -17.73
C GLY A 99 1.93 -6.64 -17.30
N LEU A 100 3.09 -6.28 -16.76
CA LEU A 100 3.44 -4.88 -16.49
C LEU A 100 3.61 -4.08 -17.78
N ASP A 101 3.85 -4.75 -18.91
CA ASP A 101 4.06 -4.19 -20.23
C ASP A 101 2.79 -3.57 -20.84
N LYS A 102 1.63 -4.21 -20.66
CA LYS A 102 0.34 -3.68 -21.15
C LYS A 102 -0.09 -2.39 -20.45
N ASN A 103 0.40 -2.16 -19.24
CA ASN A 103 0.13 -0.96 -18.44
C ASN A 103 1.35 -0.03 -18.40
N GLN A 104 2.27 -0.12 -19.37
CA GLN A 104 3.31 0.90 -19.55
C GLN A 104 2.62 2.25 -19.58
N ILE A 105 2.92 3.04 -18.55
CA ILE A 105 2.42 4.37 -18.22
C ILE A 105 2.00 5.08 -19.52
N GLN A 106 0.68 5.11 -19.78
CA GLN A 106 0.16 6.05 -20.77
C GLN A 106 0.49 7.45 -20.24
N GLU A 107 1.30 8.14 -21.06
CA GLU A 107 1.74 9.52 -20.95
C GLU A 107 2.80 9.84 -19.90
N ILE A 108 4.04 9.61 -20.35
CA ILE A 108 5.03 10.70 -20.44
C ILE A 108 4.32 11.95 -20.98
N TYR A 109 4.17 12.95 -20.10
CA TYR A 109 3.61 14.28 -20.34
C TYR A 109 3.84 14.85 -21.76
N PRO A 110 2.78 15.14 -22.54
CA PRO A 110 2.87 16.06 -23.68
C PRO A 110 2.65 17.52 -23.27
N ASP A 111 1.79 17.79 -22.27
CA ASP A 111 1.30 19.15 -22.04
C ASP A 111 1.22 19.50 -20.54
N ARG A 112 2.25 20.18 -20.02
CA ARG A 112 2.12 21.17 -18.93
C ARG A 112 3.22 22.23 -19.05
N TRP A 113 2.81 23.42 -19.50
CA TRP A 113 3.39 24.71 -19.10
C TRP A 113 2.78 25.11 -17.75
#